data_AF-A0A0U0W4G4-F1
#
_entry.id   AF-A0A0U0W4G4-F1
#
_cell.length_a   1.000
_cell.length_b   1.000
_cell.length_c   1.000
_cell.angle_alpha   90.00
_cell.angle_beta   90.00
_cell.angle_gamma   90.00
#
_symmetry.space_group_name_H-M   'P 1'
#
loop_
_entity.id
_entity.type
_entity.pdbx_description
1 polymer ?
#
loop_
_entity_poly.entity_id
_entity_poly.type
_entity_poly.pdbx_seq_one_letter_code
_entity_poly.pdbx_strand_id
1 'polypeptide(L)'
;MRCATNFARQTALLLACLPMVVLAALMALVNQVSGTPYIPGGDSPAGTDCSGLASWIANAAADRPVFGDRFNTGNEEAALLARGFQYGTAPNALVIGWNGGHTAVTLPDGTPVSSGEHGGVHVGGPGAYQAGFTHHMFLPLSHL
;
A
#
# COMPACT_ATOMS: atom_id res chain seq x y z
N MET A 1 -2.41 2.48 -50.73
CA MET A 1 -1.65 2.36 -49.47
C MET A 1 -2.18 3.37 -48.47
N ARG A 2 -2.79 2.94 -47.37
CA ARG A 2 -3.09 3.80 -46.21
C ARG A 2 -2.55 3.06 -44.98
N CYS A 3 -1.50 3.61 -44.39
CA CYS A 3 -0.92 3.13 -43.15
C CYS A 3 -1.88 3.52 -42.02
N ALA A 4 -2.71 2.57 -41.56
CA ALA A 4 -3.53 2.76 -40.38
C ALA A 4 -2.63 2.60 -39.16
N THR A 5 -2.15 3.72 -38.63
CA THR A 5 -1.29 3.78 -37.44
C THR A 5 -2.02 3.14 -36.24
N ASN A 6 -1.36 2.17 -35.60
CA ASN A 6 -1.79 1.34 -34.46
C ASN A 6 -2.02 2.11 -33.14
N PHE A 7 -2.53 3.35 -33.18
CA PHE A 7 -2.62 4.22 -32.00
C PHE A 7 -3.51 3.60 -30.90
N ALA A 8 -4.63 2.97 -31.28
CA ALA A 8 -5.54 2.29 -30.35
C ALA A 8 -4.93 1.03 -29.68
N ARG A 9 -3.98 0.36 -30.36
CA ARG A 9 -3.31 -0.85 -29.84
C ARG A 9 -2.16 -0.48 -28.90
N GLN A 10 -1.54 0.68 -29.11
CA GLN A 10 -0.50 1.23 -28.23
C GLN A 10 -1.10 1.76 -26.92
N THR A 11 -2.23 2.47 -26.95
CA THR A 11 -2.92 2.90 -25.71
C THR A 11 -3.46 1.72 -24.90
N ALA A 12 -3.99 0.68 -25.53
CA ALA A 12 -4.45 -0.53 -24.83
C ALA A 12 -3.31 -1.32 -24.15
N LEU A 13 -2.11 -1.37 -24.75
CA LEU A 13 -0.93 -1.99 -24.13
C LEU A 13 -0.40 -1.20 -22.93
N LEU A 14 -0.51 0.13 -22.97
CA LEU A 14 -0.14 1.01 -21.85
C LEU A 14 -1.10 0.86 -20.67
N LEU A 15 -2.43 0.78 -20.91
CA LEU A 15 -3.42 0.49 -19.87
C LEU A 15 -3.27 -0.91 -19.25
N ALA A 16 -2.95 -1.93 -20.04
CA ALA A 16 -2.77 -3.29 -19.51
C ALA A 16 -1.52 -3.46 -18.62
N CYS A 17 -0.58 -2.52 -18.65
CA CYS A 17 0.67 -2.59 -17.89
C CYS A 17 0.70 -1.66 -16.66
N LEU A 18 -0.17 -0.65 -16.61
CA LEU A 18 -0.39 0.21 -15.44
C LEU A 18 -0.50 -0.55 -14.10
N PRO A 19 -1.33 -1.61 -13.96
CA PRO A 19 -1.40 -2.38 -12.72
C PRO A 19 -0.06 -3.02 -12.31
N MET A 20 0.73 -3.48 -13.30
CA MET A 20 2.06 -4.04 -13.07
C MET A 20 3.09 -2.97 -12.68
N VAL A 21 2.97 -1.75 -13.22
CA VAL A 21 3.84 -0.62 -12.86
C VAL A 21 3.57 -0.16 -11.42
N VAL A 22 2.31 -0.08 -11.01
CA VAL A 22 1.95 0.30 -9.62
C VAL A 22 2.46 -0.75 -8.63
N LEU A 23 2.25 -2.03 -8.90
CA LEU A 23 2.77 -3.10 -8.04
C LEU A 23 4.30 -3.05 -7.96
N ALA A 24 5.00 -2.85 -9.09
CA ALA A 24 6.45 -2.75 -9.10
C ALA A 24 6.96 -1.52 -8.31
N ALA A 25 6.27 -0.38 -8.38
CA ALA A 25 6.62 0.81 -7.61
C ALA A 25 6.40 0.59 -6.10
N LEU A 26 5.31 -0.07 -5.71
CA LEU A 26 5.06 -0.42 -4.30
C LEU A 26 6.11 -1.38 -3.76
N MET A 27 6.46 -2.41 -4.53
CA MET A 27 7.52 -3.36 -4.17
C MET A 27 8.87 -2.66 -4.06
N ALA A 28 9.19 -1.75 -4.99
CA ALA A 28 10.42 -0.97 -4.95
C ALA A 28 10.48 -0.06 -3.70
N LEU A 29 9.37 0.59 -3.35
CA LEU A 29 9.27 1.40 -2.13
C LEU A 29 9.49 0.52 -0.89
N VAL A 30 8.77 -0.59 -0.77
CA VAL A 30 8.89 -1.51 0.38
C VAL A 30 10.32 -2.05 0.52
N ASN A 31 10.94 -2.46 -0.59
CA ASN A 31 12.34 -2.90 -0.57
C ASN A 31 13.31 -1.79 -0.16
N GLN A 32 13.03 -0.54 -0.54
CA GLN A 32 13.86 0.61 -0.15
C GLN A 32 13.75 0.92 1.35
N VAL A 33 12.55 0.78 1.94
CA VAL A 33 12.32 1.11 3.36
C VAL A 33 12.46 -0.08 4.30
N SER A 34 12.71 -1.28 3.78
CA SER A 34 12.97 -2.46 4.60
C SER A 34 14.19 -2.25 5.50
N GLY A 35 14.05 -2.51 6.80
CA GLY A 35 15.07 -2.24 7.81
C GLY A 35 15.04 -0.81 8.38
N THR A 36 14.15 0.07 7.91
CA THR A 36 13.93 1.39 8.52
C THR A 36 13.47 1.20 9.98
N PRO A 37 14.10 1.89 10.97
CA PRO A 37 13.76 1.72 12.38
C PRO A 37 12.32 2.10 12.74
N TYR A 38 11.79 1.48 13.79
CA TYR A 38 10.50 1.89 14.37
C TYR A 38 10.67 3.20 15.16
N ILE A 39 10.00 4.25 14.71
CA ILE A 39 9.94 5.53 15.42
C ILE A 39 8.46 5.90 15.59
N PRO A 40 7.93 5.92 16.83
CA PRO A 40 6.60 6.45 17.10
C PRO A 40 6.45 7.85 16.51
N GLY A 41 5.48 8.02 15.63
CA GLY A 41 5.24 9.29 14.99
C GLY A 41 6.15 9.60 13.78
N GLY A 42 7.03 8.68 13.37
CA GLY A 42 7.96 8.88 12.27
C GLY A 42 7.26 8.99 10.90
N ASP A 43 7.76 9.89 10.05
CA ASP A 43 7.27 10.12 8.69
C ASP A 43 8.42 10.47 7.73
N SER A 44 9.50 9.71 7.81
CA SER A 44 10.66 9.90 6.95
C SER A 44 11.44 8.59 6.78
N PRO A 45 12.36 8.50 5.81
CA PRO A 45 13.25 7.36 5.68
C PRO A 45 14.10 7.03 6.93
N ALA A 46 14.22 7.97 7.88
CA ALA A 46 14.93 7.75 9.14
C ALA A 46 14.17 6.87 10.14
N GLY A 47 12.86 6.69 9.96
CA GLY A 47 12.04 5.85 10.83
C GLY A 47 10.54 6.08 10.68
N THR A 48 9.75 5.03 10.94
CA THR A 48 8.28 5.08 10.93
C THR A 48 7.66 4.09 11.90
N ASP A 49 6.48 4.42 12.41
CA ASP A 49 5.63 3.46 13.12
C ASP A 49 4.78 2.61 12.14
N CYS A 50 3.95 1.72 12.69
CA CYS A 50 3.05 0.85 11.92
C CYS A 50 2.14 1.65 10.98
N SER A 51 1.53 2.71 11.51
CA SER A 51 0.59 3.55 10.77
C SER A 51 1.25 4.47 9.75
N GLY A 52 2.47 4.93 10.00
CA GLY A 52 3.26 5.69 9.04
C GLY A 52 3.64 4.83 7.84
N LEU A 53 4.04 3.57 8.04
CA LEU A 53 4.31 2.65 6.94
C LEU A 53 3.03 2.39 6.12
N ALA A 54 1.90 2.11 6.78
CA ALA A 54 0.62 1.95 6.12
C ALA A 54 0.24 3.20 5.32
N SER A 55 0.51 4.39 5.86
CA SER A 55 0.28 5.67 5.18
C SER A 55 1.12 5.81 3.91
N TRP A 56 2.40 5.48 3.97
CA TRP A 56 3.31 5.57 2.82
C TRP A 56 2.84 4.69 1.67
N ILE A 57 2.47 3.44 1.98
CA ILE A 57 2.00 2.48 0.98
C ILE A 57 0.63 2.91 0.43
N ALA A 58 -0.29 3.34 1.27
CA ALA A 58 -1.61 3.81 0.84
C ALA A 58 -1.52 5.10 0.02
N ASN A 59 -0.59 6.02 0.35
CA ASN A 59 -0.33 7.22 -0.43
C ASN A 59 0.24 6.88 -1.80
N ALA A 60 1.27 6.03 -1.84
CA ALA A 60 1.88 5.59 -3.10
C ALA A 60 0.87 4.90 -4.02
N ALA A 61 -0.03 4.08 -3.46
CA ALA A 61 -1.05 3.37 -4.22
C ALA A 61 -2.19 4.28 -4.73
N ALA A 62 -2.37 5.45 -4.12
CA ALA A 62 -3.41 6.42 -4.47
C ALA A 62 -2.86 7.66 -5.20
N ASP A 63 -1.63 7.57 -5.74
CA ASP A 63 -0.92 8.67 -6.42
C ASP A 63 -0.78 9.96 -5.57
N ARG A 64 -0.53 9.79 -4.27
CA ARG A 64 -0.31 10.88 -3.30
C ARG A 64 1.15 10.91 -2.85
N PRO A 65 1.66 12.06 -2.36
CA PRO A 65 3.00 12.12 -1.79
C PRO A 65 3.18 11.08 -0.68
N VAL A 66 4.27 10.31 -0.75
CA VAL A 66 4.55 9.22 0.21
C VAL A 66 4.64 9.77 1.64
N PHE A 67 5.37 10.88 1.82
CA PHE A 67 5.59 11.55 3.10
C PHE A 67 4.74 12.82 3.24
N GLY A 68 4.48 13.26 4.47
CA GLY A 68 3.83 14.53 4.79
C GLY A 68 2.30 14.49 4.76
N ASP A 69 1.70 13.37 4.36
CA ASP A 69 0.25 13.10 4.37
C ASP A 69 -0.03 11.76 5.04
N ARG A 70 0.44 11.63 6.28
CA ARG A 70 0.25 10.42 7.09
C ARG A 70 -1.06 10.41 7.86
N PHE A 71 -1.48 9.21 8.24
CA PHE A 71 -2.53 8.93 9.20
C PHE A 71 -2.02 8.10 10.38
N ASN A 72 -2.89 7.84 11.35
CA ASN A 72 -2.69 6.95 12.47
C ASN A 72 -3.91 6.03 12.63
N THR A 73 -3.82 4.99 13.46
CA THR A 73 -4.90 4.01 13.65
C THR A 73 -6.24 4.62 14.10
N GLY A 74 -6.22 5.80 14.75
CA GLY A 74 -7.41 6.52 15.19
C GLY A 74 -8.18 7.22 14.07
N ASN A 75 -7.54 7.54 12.94
CA ASN A 75 -8.19 8.15 11.76
C ASN A 75 -8.00 7.36 10.46
N GLU A 76 -7.43 6.15 10.55
CA GLU A 76 -7.06 5.28 9.42
C GLU A 76 -8.25 4.99 8.50
N GLU A 77 -9.43 4.68 9.06
CA GLU A 77 -10.64 4.42 8.26
C GLU A 77 -10.98 5.59 7.31
N ALA A 78 -11.12 6.80 7.85
CA ALA A 78 -11.45 7.98 7.06
C ALA A 78 -10.34 8.32 6.05
N ALA A 79 -9.07 8.12 6.44
CA ALA A 79 -7.92 8.36 5.59
C ALA A 79 -7.86 7.39 4.40
N LEU A 80 -8.17 6.11 4.62
CA LEU A 80 -8.21 5.09 3.58
C LEU A 80 -9.37 5.32 2.61
N LEU A 81 -10.56 5.67 3.12
CA LEU A 81 -11.70 6.07 2.26
C LEU A 81 -11.35 7.25 1.34
N ALA A 82 -10.65 8.26 1.86
CA ALA A 82 -10.19 9.40 1.06
C ALA A 82 -9.18 9.02 -0.03
N ARG A 83 -8.54 7.85 0.09
CA ARG A 83 -7.59 7.25 -0.86
C ARG A 83 -8.27 6.22 -1.79
N GLY A 84 -9.60 6.09 -1.74
CA GLY A 84 -10.36 5.20 -2.60
C GLY A 84 -10.43 3.74 -2.14
N PHE A 85 -9.98 3.45 -0.91
CA PHE A 85 -10.12 2.11 -0.35
C PHE A 85 -11.59 1.77 -0.08
N GLN A 86 -11.89 0.48 -0.14
CA GLN A 86 -13.20 -0.11 0.11
C GLN A 86 -13.15 -1.00 1.35
N TYR A 87 -14.27 -1.16 2.05
CA TYR A 87 -14.33 -2.03 3.23
C TYR A 87 -14.16 -3.51 2.88
N GLY A 88 -13.45 -4.24 3.75
CA GLY A 88 -13.23 -5.67 3.64
C GLY A 88 -11.86 -6.02 3.04
N THR A 89 -11.79 -7.16 2.36
CA THR A 89 -10.60 -7.66 1.70
C THR A 89 -10.95 -8.17 0.31
N ALA A 90 -9.98 -8.18 -0.59
CA ALA A 90 -10.14 -8.74 -1.93
C ALA A 90 -8.84 -9.44 -2.38
N PRO A 91 -8.95 -10.50 -3.20
CA PRO A 91 -7.77 -11.10 -3.81
C PRO A 91 -7.11 -10.11 -4.78
N ASN A 92 -5.79 -10.21 -4.92
CA ASN A 92 -5.01 -9.38 -5.85
C ASN A 92 -5.14 -7.87 -5.61
N ALA A 93 -5.45 -7.47 -4.38
CA ALA A 93 -5.62 -6.08 -3.97
C ALA A 93 -4.60 -5.70 -2.90
N LEU A 94 -4.33 -4.41 -2.77
CA LEU A 94 -3.63 -3.90 -1.61
C LEU A 94 -4.60 -3.94 -0.43
N VAL A 95 -4.26 -4.68 0.63
CA VAL A 95 -5.12 -4.84 1.82
C VAL A 95 -4.40 -4.25 3.03
N ILE A 96 -5.14 -3.50 3.84
CA ILE A 96 -4.68 -2.94 5.12
C ILE A 96 -5.64 -3.42 6.21
N GLY A 97 -5.07 -4.01 7.25
CA GLY A 97 -5.81 -4.49 8.42
C GLY A 97 -5.30 -3.75 9.66
N TRP A 98 -6.21 -3.38 10.55
CA TRP A 98 -5.85 -2.65 11.77
C TRP A 98 -6.81 -2.91 12.95
N ASN A 99 -6.39 -2.47 14.12
CA ASN A 99 -7.19 -2.33 15.33
C ASN A 99 -6.85 -1.00 16.03
N GLY A 100 -7.29 -0.82 17.28
CA GLY A 100 -7.08 0.44 18.02
C GLY A 100 -5.62 0.84 18.26
N GLY A 101 -4.63 -0.03 18.06
CA GLY A 101 -3.23 0.26 18.35
C GLY A 101 -2.20 -0.24 17.33
N HIS A 102 -2.61 -1.02 16.33
CA HIS A 102 -1.69 -1.59 15.35
C HIS A 102 -2.32 -1.72 13.97
N THR A 103 -1.50 -1.61 12.93
CA THR A 103 -1.88 -1.77 11.52
C THR A 103 -0.76 -2.44 10.73
N ALA A 104 -1.12 -3.23 9.72
CA ALA A 104 -0.17 -3.83 8.79
C ALA A 104 -0.80 -4.03 7.40
N VAL A 105 0.07 -4.27 6.43
CA VAL A 105 -0.27 -4.24 5.00
C VAL A 105 -0.01 -5.60 4.37
N THR A 106 -0.83 -5.97 3.40
CA THR A 106 -0.57 -7.07 2.45
C THR A 106 -0.67 -6.51 1.04
N LEU A 107 0.41 -6.62 0.27
CA LEU A 107 0.48 -6.16 -1.11
C LEU A 107 -0.36 -7.05 -2.04
N PRO A 108 -0.69 -6.59 -3.27
CA PRO A 108 -1.50 -7.35 -4.22
C PRO A 108 -0.99 -8.76 -4.57
N ASP A 109 0.32 -8.97 -4.50
CA ASP A 109 0.94 -10.29 -4.75
C ASP A 109 0.87 -11.22 -3.53
N GLY A 110 0.27 -10.76 -2.43
CA GLY A 110 0.19 -11.46 -1.16
C GLY A 110 1.36 -11.18 -0.22
N THR A 111 2.33 -10.36 -0.61
CA THR A 111 3.51 -10.05 0.22
C THR A 111 3.10 -9.25 1.46
N PRO A 112 3.31 -9.78 2.68
CA PRO A 112 3.01 -9.06 3.92
C PRO A 112 4.12 -8.07 4.25
N VAL A 113 3.72 -6.88 4.71
CA VAL A 113 4.64 -5.79 5.08
C VAL A 113 4.12 -5.12 6.34
N SER A 114 4.99 -4.91 7.32
CA SER A 114 4.61 -4.24 8.56
C SER A 114 5.77 -3.50 9.20
N SER A 115 5.47 -2.62 10.16
CA SER A 115 6.46 -1.93 10.98
C SER A 115 6.09 -2.09 12.44
N GLY A 116 7.03 -2.61 13.25
CA GLY A 116 6.87 -2.73 14.71
C GLY A 116 7.05 -4.15 15.24
N GLU A 117 6.62 -5.18 14.52
CA GLU A 117 6.72 -6.58 14.98
C GLU A 117 8.17 -7.06 15.15
N HIS A 118 9.11 -6.43 14.43
CA HIS A 118 10.55 -6.67 14.55
C HIS A 118 11.35 -5.38 14.82
N GLY A 119 10.72 -4.35 15.41
CA GLY A 119 11.40 -3.09 15.74
C GLY A 119 11.64 -2.15 14.55
N GLY A 120 10.97 -2.38 13.43
CA GLY A 120 11.04 -1.54 12.23
C GLY A 120 10.27 -2.13 11.06
N VAL A 121 10.41 -1.51 9.90
CA VAL A 121 9.81 -1.95 8.64
C VAL A 121 10.43 -3.27 8.21
N HIS A 122 9.59 -4.26 7.92
CA HIS A 122 10.03 -5.54 7.41
C HIS A 122 8.99 -6.17 6.50
N VAL A 123 9.48 -7.05 5.64
CA VAL A 123 8.67 -7.94 4.80
C VAL A 123 8.56 -9.28 5.51
N GLY A 124 7.35 -9.83 5.58
CA GLY A 124 7.09 -11.11 6.23
C GLY A 124 5.98 -11.04 7.28
N GLY A 125 5.69 -12.20 7.88
CA GLY A 125 4.66 -12.32 8.91
C GLY A 125 3.23 -12.33 8.36
N PRO A 126 2.23 -12.08 9.23
CA PRO A 126 0.81 -12.19 8.88
C PRO A 126 0.24 -11.02 8.06
N GLY A 127 0.96 -9.88 7.96
CA GLY A 127 0.49 -8.70 7.20
C GLY A 127 -0.87 -8.19 7.68
N ALA A 128 -1.74 -7.83 6.74
CA ALA A 128 -3.09 -7.35 7.01
C ALA A 128 -4.05 -8.41 7.61
N TYR A 129 -3.64 -9.68 7.74
CA TYR A 129 -4.48 -10.78 8.22
C TYR A 129 -4.11 -11.25 9.63
N GLN A 130 -3.53 -10.35 10.44
CA GLN A 130 -3.29 -10.63 11.85
C GLN A 130 -4.59 -10.93 12.58
N ALA A 131 -4.60 -11.99 13.40
CA ALA A 131 -5.80 -12.45 14.12
C ALA A 131 -6.43 -11.38 15.05
N GLY A 132 -5.66 -10.36 15.45
CA GLY A 132 -6.13 -9.26 16.29
C GLY A 132 -6.67 -8.05 15.55
N PHE A 133 -6.67 -8.04 14.21
CA PHE A 133 -7.24 -6.93 13.44
C PHE A 133 -8.74 -7.06 13.32
N THR A 134 -9.44 -5.97 13.66
CA THR A 134 -10.90 -5.90 13.68
C THR A 134 -11.46 -5.11 12.50
N HIS A 135 -10.60 -4.38 11.79
CA HIS A 135 -10.94 -3.61 10.61
C HIS A 135 -10.05 -3.99 9.44
N HIS A 136 -10.63 -4.00 8.25
CA HIS A 136 -9.92 -4.28 7.01
C HIS A 136 -10.49 -3.40 5.90
N MET A 137 -9.59 -2.86 5.07
CA MET A 137 -9.94 -2.20 3.83
C MET A 137 -8.97 -2.59 2.73
N PHE A 138 -9.44 -2.52 1.49
CA PHE A 138 -8.64 -2.87 0.32
C PHE A 138 -8.74 -1.81 -0.78
N LEU A 139 -7.69 -1.70 -1.57
CA LEU A 139 -7.64 -0.93 -2.80
C LEU A 139 -7.42 -1.88 -3.98
N PRO A 140 -8.38 -2.02 -4.92
CA PRO A 140 -8.17 -2.80 -6.13
C PRO A 140 -7.14 -2.10 -7.02
N LEU A 141 -6.02 -2.77 -7.30
CA LEU A 141 -4.96 -2.24 -8.17
C LEU A 141 -5.01 -2.83 -9.58
N SER A 142 -5.99 -3.69 -9.87
CA SER A 142 -6.15 -4.40 -11.14
C SER A 142 -7.04 -3.69 -12.18
N HIS A 143 -7.68 -2.55 -11.84
CA HIS A 143 -8.72 -1.91 -12.66
C HIS A 143 -8.47 -0.43 -13.02
N LEU A 144 -7.26 0.11 -12.89
CA LEU A 144 -6.93 1.47 -13.35
C LEU A 144 -6.29 1.45 -14.74
#